data_AF-A0A939YJ46-F1
#
_entry.id   AF-A0A939YJ46-F1
#
_cell.length_a   1.000
_cell.length_b   1.000
_cell.length_c   1.000
_cell.angle_alpha   90.00
_cell.angle_beta   90.00
_cell.angle_gamma   90.00
#
_symmetry.space_group_name_H-M   'P 1'
#
loop_
_entity.id
_entity.type
_entity.pdbx_description
1 polymer ?
#
loop_
_entity_poly.entity_id
_entity_poly.type
_entity_poly.pdbx_seq_one_letter_code
_entity_poly.pdbx_strand_id
1 'polypeptide(L)'
;MKVIDVFSCYYAAKGKFNGVARHGAVVKLTATSDAGNISYDYSVSFFPYDDPEDFRISYDAEFSKTAYSARGRRSAKREKELLSALRAEIDGLAAANGGKVYWEKPLIEERRG
;
A
#
# COMPACT_ATOMS: atom_id res chain seq x y z
N MET A 1 -6.28 -9.95 17.28
CA MET A 1 -5.94 -9.23 16.04
C MET A 1 -5.61 -10.18 14.89
N LYS A 2 -6.34 -10.09 13.77
CA LYS A 2 -6.06 -10.79 12.51
C LYS A 2 -5.85 -9.74 11.41
N VAL A 3 -4.75 -9.85 10.67
CA VAL A 3 -4.38 -8.92 9.59
C VAL A 3 -4.36 -9.69 8.28
N ILE A 4 -4.95 -9.13 7.23
CA ILE A 4 -4.98 -9.72 5.89
C ILE A 4 -4.70 -8.64 4.85
N ASP A 5 -3.79 -8.89 3.93
CA ASP A 5 -3.58 -8.05 2.76
C ASP A 5 -4.67 -8.39 1.72
N VAL A 6 -5.69 -7.55 1.64
CA VAL A 6 -6.76 -7.66 0.63
C VAL A 6 -6.17 -7.47 -0.77
N PHE A 7 -5.20 -6.57 -0.86
CA PHE A 7 -4.41 -6.32 -2.06
C PHE A 7 -2.98 -6.01 -1.66
N SER A 8 -2.02 -6.55 -2.42
CA SER A 8 -0.60 -6.22 -2.29
C SER A 8 0.07 -6.35 -3.65
N CYS A 9 0.73 -5.29 -4.11
CA CYS A 9 1.49 -5.30 -5.36
C CYS A 9 2.70 -4.37 -5.26
N TYR A 10 3.78 -4.75 -5.93
CA TYR A 10 5.00 -3.93 -6.00
C TYR A 10 5.04 -3.27 -7.37
N TYR A 11 5.34 -1.98 -7.38
CA TYR A 11 5.40 -1.14 -8.56
C TYR A 11 6.75 -0.45 -8.63
N ALA A 12 7.18 -0.13 -9.83
CA ALA A 12 8.20 0.88 -10.00
C ALA A 12 7.67 2.20 -9.41
N ALA A 13 8.55 2.95 -8.78
CA ALA A 13 8.22 4.20 -8.15
C ALA A 13 9.37 5.21 -8.28
N LYS A 14 9.12 6.43 -7.84
CA LYS A 14 10.15 7.46 -7.73
C LYS A 14 9.91 8.27 -6.47
N GLY A 15 10.93 8.39 -5.64
CA GLY A 15 10.92 9.28 -4.48
C GLY A 15 12.32 9.43 -3.90
N LYS A 16 12.49 10.39 -2.99
CA LYS A 16 13.72 10.54 -2.21
C LYS A 16 13.35 10.75 -0.74
N PHE A 17 13.73 9.81 0.09
CA PHE A 17 13.40 9.80 1.52
C PHE A 17 14.68 9.62 2.31
N ASN A 18 14.91 10.47 3.31
CA ASN A 18 16.12 10.45 4.15
C ASN A 18 17.44 10.46 3.35
N GLY A 19 17.47 11.17 2.23
CA GLY A 19 18.66 11.23 1.36
C GLY A 19 18.80 10.07 0.37
N VAL A 20 18.00 9.00 0.51
CA VAL A 20 18.05 7.78 -0.32
C VAL A 20 17.02 7.86 -1.43
N ALA A 21 17.46 7.62 -2.67
CA ALA A 21 16.55 7.48 -3.81
C ALA A 21 15.80 6.15 -3.73
N ARG A 22 14.50 6.17 -4.04
CA ARG A 22 13.65 4.99 -4.03
C ARG A 22 13.05 4.78 -5.42
N HIS A 23 13.26 3.59 -5.98
CA HIS A 23 12.83 3.20 -7.32
C HIS A 23 11.70 2.15 -7.31
N GLY A 24 11.35 1.63 -6.13
CA GLY A 24 10.22 0.73 -5.94
C GLY A 24 9.24 1.24 -4.89
N ALA A 25 7.98 0.83 -5.00
CA ALA A 25 6.99 0.99 -3.94
C ALA A 25 6.10 -0.24 -3.82
N VAL A 26 5.83 -0.67 -2.59
CA VAL A 26 4.79 -1.67 -2.30
C VAL A 26 3.52 -0.95 -1.92
N VAL A 27 2.43 -1.29 -2.59
CA VAL A 27 1.11 -0.74 -2.35
C VAL A 27 0.24 -1.83 -1.75
N LYS A 28 -0.43 -1.51 -0.64
CA LYS A 28 -1.32 -2.46 0.05
C LYS A 28 -2.64 -1.83 0.44
N LEU A 29 -3.66 -2.69 0.45
CA LEU A 29 -4.90 -2.50 1.19
C LEU A 29 -4.97 -3.61 2.24
N THR A 30 -4.83 -3.25 3.50
CA THR A 30 -4.76 -4.22 4.59
C THR A 30 -6.03 -4.12 5.43
N ALA A 31 -6.64 -5.27 5.71
CA ALA A 31 -7.79 -5.41 6.58
C ALA A 31 -7.34 -5.96 7.94
N THR A 32 -7.59 -5.19 9.00
CA THR A 32 -7.27 -5.57 10.38
C THR A 32 -8.56 -5.78 11.17
N SER A 33 -8.77 -7.01 11.64
CA SER A 33 -9.87 -7.36 12.52
C SER A 33 -9.39 -7.52 13.95
N ASP A 34 -9.95 -6.73 14.86
CA ASP A 34 -9.63 -6.81 16.28
C ASP A 34 -10.84 -6.47 17.14
N ALA A 35 -11.07 -7.27 18.20
CA ALA A 35 -12.16 -7.09 19.17
C ALA A 35 -13.57 -6.80 18.56
N GLY A 36 -13.91 -7.40 17.42
CA GLY A 36 -15.20 -7.20 16.73
C GLY A 36 -15.28 -5.92 15.88
N ASN A 37 -14.17 -5.19 15.76
CA ASN A 37 -13.98 -4.12 14.80
C ASN A 37 -13.23 -4.61 13.57
N ILE A 38 -13.49 -3.96 12.44
CA ILE A 38 -12.75 -4.11 11.20
C ILE A 38 -12.24 -2.73 10.79
N SER A 39 -10.97 -2.67 10.45
CA SER A 39 -10.31 -1.49 9.87
C SER A 39 -9.68 -1.88 8.54
N TYR A 40 -9.68 -0.94 7.62
CA TYR A 40 -9.01 -1.04 6.33
C TYR A 40 -8.06 0.14 6.19
N ASP A 41 -6.80 -0.15 5.88
CA ASP A 41 -5.76 0.85 5.72
C ASP A 41 -5.16 0.76 4.32
N TYR A 42 -5.04 1.90 3.65
CA TYR A 42 -4.18 2.04 2.49
C TYR A 42 -2.76 2.28 2.97
N SER A 43 -1.78 1.61 2.38
CA SER A 43 -0.38 1.89 2.66
C SER A 43 0.47 1.87 1.40
N VAL A 44 1.45 2.76 1.35
CA VAL A 44 2.52 2.75 0.36
C VAL A 44 3.86 2.80 1.08
N SER A 45 4.76 1.88 0.77
CA SER A 45 6.13 1.89 1.29
C SER A 45 7.12 1.91 0.15
N PHE A 46 8.01 2.91 0.14
CA PHE A 46 9.04 3.09 -0.88
C PHE A 46 10.34 2.40 -0.49
N PHE A 47 10.99 1.75 -1.46
CA PHE A 47 12.25 1.03 -1.28
C PHE A 47 13.25 1.34 -2.40
N PRO A 48 14.58 1.16 -2.18
CA PRO A 48 15.61 1.62 -3.10
C PRO A 48 15.44 0.98 -4.47
N TYR A 49 15.25 -0.35 -4.51
CA TYR A 49 15.10 -1.13 -5.74
C TYR A 49 16.18 -0.80 -6.77
N ASP A 50 17.43 -0.87 -6.32
CA ASP A 50 18.61 -0.66 -7.18
C ASP A 50 18.96 -1.93 -7.99
N ASP A 51 18.41 -3.08 -7.59
CA ASP A 51 18.57 -4.39 -8.22
C ASP A 51 17.20 -5.10 -8.32
N PRO A 52 16.92 -5.87 -9.39
CA PRO A 52 15.72 -6.70 -9.51
C PRO A 52 15.44 -7.66 -8.34
N GLU A 53 16.44 -8.00 -7.53
CA GLU A 53 16.29 -8.83 -6.33
C GLU A 53 16.06 -8.02 -5.04
N ASP A 54 16.17 -6.69 -5.10
CA ASP A 54 16.14 -5.82 -3.91
C ASP A 54 14.72 -5.40 -3.49
N PHE A 55 14.00 -6.31 -2.84
CA PHE A 55 12.69 -6.04 -2.23
C PHE A 55 12.78 -5.67 -0.74
N ARG A 56 13.87 -5.04 -0.30
CA ARG A 56 14.04 -4.64 1.10
C ARG A 56 13.05 -3.54 1.47
N ILE A 57 11.93 -3.93 2.08
CA ILE A 57 10.94 -3.00 2.63
C ILE A 57 11.64 -2.15 3.69
N SER A 58 11.63 -0.84 3.47
CA SER A 58 12.20 0.11 4.41
C SER A 58 11.06 0.85 5.12
N TYR A 59 11.03 0.75 6.44
CA TYR A 59 9.99 1.36 7.28
C TYR A 59 10.14 2.88 7.39
N ASP A 60 11.26 3.45 6.94
CA ASP A 60 11.53 4.89 7.00
C ASP A 60 10.84 5.69 5.89
N ALA A 61 10.21 5.02 4.92
CA ALA A 61 9.44 5.61 3.83
C ALA A 61 8.10 4.90 3.63
N GLU A 62 7.44 4.55 4.74
CA GLU A 62 6.08 3.99 4.76
C GLU A 62 5.05 5.05 5.15
N PHE A 63 3.99 5.14 4.36
CA PHE A 63 2.88 6.05 4.57
C PHE A 63 1.58 5.28 4.51
N SER A 64 0.71 5.51 5.50
CA SER A 64 -0.58 4.83 5.56
C SER A 64 -1.71 5.79 5.91
N LYS A 65 -2.92 5.39 5.53
CA LYS A 65 -4.17 6.11 5.82
C LYS A 65 -5.27 5.10 6.06
N THR A 66 -5.98 5.27 7.17
CA THR A 66 -7.19 4.51 7.44
C THR A 66 -8.29 4.92 6.47
N ALA A 67 -8.68 3.97 5.64
CA ALA A 67 -9.74 4.13 4.65
C ALA A 67 -11.13 3.94 5.26
N TYR A 68 -11.23 3.02 6.23
CA TYR A 68 -12.48 2.69 6.89
C TYR A 68 -12.22 2.04 8.25
N SER A 69 -13.05 2.33 9.24
CA SER A 69 -13.06 1.62 10.52
C SER A 69 -14.47 1.58 11.09
N ALA A 70 -14.95 0.38 11.44
CA ALA A 70 -16.25 0.20 12.07
C ALA A 70 -16.34 -1.11 12.85
N ARG A 71 -17.37 -1.21 13.71
CA ARG A 71 -17.82 -2.49 14.26
C ARG A 71 -18.35 -3.38 13.13
N GLY A 72 -17.95 -4.65 13.13
CA GLY A 72 -18.47 -5.64 12.18
C GLY A 72 -17.41 -6.60 11.65
N ARG A 73 -17.69 -7.13 10.45
CA ARG A 73 -16.87 -8.12 9.75
C ARG A 73 -16.43 -7.58 8.40
N ARG A 74 -15.47 -8.25 7.76
CA ARG A 74 -15.09 -7.99 6.37
C ARG A 74 -16.31 -8.04 5.45
N SER A 75 -16.35 -7.14 4.48
CA SER A 75 -17.40 -7.09 3.47
C SER A 75 -16.80 -6.99 2.09
N ALA A 76 -17.10 -7.96 1.23
CA ALA A 76 -16.64 -7.97 -0.15
C ALA A 76 -17.10 -6.74 -0.94
N LYS A 77 -18.31 -6.22 -0.62
CA LYS A 77 -18.81 -4.98 -1.22
C LYS A 77 -17.93 -3.80 -0.83
N ARG A 78 -17.59 -3.67 0.46
CA ARG A 78 -16.71 -2.61 0.95
C ARG A 78 -15.31 -2.73 0.35
N GLU A 79 -14.76 -3.93 0.28
CA GLU A 79 -13.44 -4.17 -0.32
C GLU A 79 -13.40 -3.74 -1.78
N LYS A 80 -14.46 -4.03 -2.57
CA LYS A 80 -14.54 -3.57 -3.96
C LYS A 80 -14.58 -2.05 -4.08
N GLU A 81 -15.34 -1.36 -3.22
CA GLU A 81 -15.38 0.11 -3.16
C GLU A 81 -13.99 0.67 -2.81
N LEU A 82 -13.32 0.09 -1.81
CA LEU A 82 -11.99 0.52 -1.40
C LEU A 82 -10.93 0.25 -2.47
N LEU A 83 -11.01 -0.87 -3.17
CA LEU A 83 -10.11 -1.19 -4.29
C LEU A 83 -10.30 -0.22 -5.46
N SER A 84 -11.52 0.22 -5.74
CA SER A 84 -11.75 1.24 -6.78
C SER A 84 -11.15 2.60 -6.45
N ALA A 85 -11.05 2.95 -5.18
CA ALA A 85 -10.45 4.20 -4.72
C ALA A 85 -8.92 4.10 -4.48
N LEU A 86 -8.38 2.87 -4.41
CA LEU A 86 -7.00 2.59 -4.03
C LEU A 86 -5.99 3.44 -4.79
N ARG A 87 -6.10 3.51 -6.13
CA ARG A 87 -5.14 4.24 -6.97
C ARG A 87 -5.10 5.73 -6.62
N ALA A 88 -6.26 6.36 -6.53
CA ALA A 88 -6.35 7.79 -6.24
C ALA A 88 -5.83 8.11 -4.82
N GLU A 89 -6.16 7.26 -3.84
CA GLU A 89 -5.74 7.45 -2.45
C GLU A 89 -4.22 7.26 -2.28
N ILE A 90 -3.66 6.24 -2.92
CA ILE A 90 -2.21 5.98 -2.91
C ILE A 90 -1.44 7.05 -3.68
N ASP A 91 -1.95 7.52 -4.82
CA ASP A 91 -1.33 8.64 -5.56
C ASP A 91 -1.34 9.92 -4.71
N GLY A 92 -2.43 10.17 -3.96
CA GLY A 92 -2.50 11.27 -3.00
C GLY A 92 -1.47 11.14 -1.87
N LEU A 93 -1.34 9.95 -1.27
CA LEU A 93 -0.35 9.67 -0.23
C LEU A 93 1.08 9.81 -0.75
N ALA A 94 1.37 9.26 -1.93
CA ALA A 94 2.66 9.36 -2.57
C ALA A 94 3.02 10.83 -2.85
N ALA A 95 2.13 11.57 -3.52
CA ALA A 95 2.37 12.96 -3.89
C ALA A 95 2.55 13.87 -2.67
N ALA A 96 1.77 13.68 -1.61
CA ALA A 96 1.88 14.45 -0.37
C ALA A 96 3.26 14.29 0.30
N ASN A 97 3.93 13.16 0.08
CA ASN A 97 5.24 12.84 0.65
C ASN A 97 6.37 12.95 -0.39
N GLY A 98 6.13 13.51 -1.57
CA GLY A 98 7.16 13.71 -2.60
C GLY A 98 7.55 12.43 -3.36
N GLY A 99 6.70 11.41 -3.33
CA GLY A 99 6.82 10.17 -4.09
C GLY A 99 5.85 10.08 -5.27
N LYS A 100 6.08 9.11 -6.15
CA LYS A 100 5.21 8.76 -7.28
C LYS A 100 5.24 7.26 -7.54
N VAL A 101 4.08 6.64 -7.73
CA VAL A 101 3.94 5.23 -8.10
C VAL A 101 3.65 5.12 -9.60
N TYR A 102 4.29 4.18 -10.29
CA TYR A 102 4.07 3.90 -11.70
C TYR A 102 3.22 2.64 -11.87
N TRP A 103 1.89 2.81 -11.87
CA TRP A 103 0.91 1.72 -11.95
C TRP A 103 1.02 0.82 -13.19
N GLU A 104 1.51 1.35 -14.30
CA GLU A 104 1.74 0.59 -15.54
C GLU A 104 3.01 -0.26 -15.52
N LYS A 105 3.78 -0.22 -14.41
CA LYS A 105 5.06 -0.93 -14.25
C LYS A 105 5.07 -1.76 -12.96
N PRO A 106 4.26 -2.83 -12.87
CA PRO A 106 4.38 -3.78 -11.77
C PRO A 106 5.75 -4.46 -11.80
N LEU A 107 6.37 -4.61 -10.62
CA LEU A 107 7.64 -5.31 -10.44
C LEU A 107 7.44 -6.80 -10.19
N ILE A 108 6.30 -7.17 -9.61
CA ILE A 108 5.86 -8.56 -9.42
C ILE A 108 4.36 -8.70 -9.72
N GLU A 109 3.89 -9.95 -9.80
CA GLU A 109 2.46 -10.24 -9.92
C GLU A 109 1.67 -9.80 -8.68
N GLU A 110 0.45 -9.32 -8.93
CA GLU A 110 -0.49 -8.86 -7.91
C GLU A 110 -0.94 -10.02 -7.00
N ARG A 111 -0.89 -9.80 -5.68
CA ARG A 111 -1.44 -10.75 -4.69
C ARG A 111 -2.76 -10.22 -4.14
N ARG A 112 -3.78 -11.08 -4.17
CA ARG A 112 -5.11 -10.85 -3.56
C ARG A 112 -5.37 -11.88 -2.46
N GLY A 113 -5.88 -11.45 -1.31
CA GLY A 113 -6.05 -12.27 -0.10
C GLY A 113 -7.35 -12.07 0.69
#